data_AF-N1UPZ7-F1
#
_entry.id   AF-N1UPZ7-F1
#
_cell.length_a   1.000
_cell.length_b   1.000
_cell.length_c   1.000
_cell.angle_alpha   90.00
_cell.angle_beta   90.00
_cell.angle_gamma   90.00
#
_symmetry.space_group_name_H-M   'P 1'
#
loop_
_entity.id
_entity.type
_entity.pdbx_description
1 polymer ?
#
loop_
_entity_poly.entity_id
_entity_poly.type
_entity_poly.pdbx_seq_one_letter_code
_entity_poly.pdbx_strand_id
1 'polypeptide(L)'
;MFVLEQELIIGAIKFPLVAETIMESSREIPTDVLNIKLPRYRNLKSDSIQKFAKVEWKAGYKQYGLFPEFCGYVLEVSQNIPLEIKCVDPFFSANAKQ
;
A
#
# COMPACT_ATOMS: atom_id res chain seq x y z
N MET A 1 -8.23 26.10 -3.87
CA MET A 1 -8.90 24.79 -3.65
C MET A 1 -7.83 23.81 -3.26
N PHE A 2 -7.94 23.18 -2.08
CA PHE A 2 -7.03 22.11 -1.69
C PHE A 2 -7.48 20.82 -2.38
N VAL A 3 -6.56 20.18 -3.10
CA VAL A 3 -6.79 18.88 -3.76
C VAL A 3 -5.87 17.88 -3.10
N LEU A 4 -6.44 16.88 -2.41
CA LEU A 4 -5.68 15.77 -1.87
C LEU A 4 -5.36 14.79 -3.00
N GLU A 5 -4.08 14.52 -3.21
CA GLU A 5 -3.58 13.55 -4.17
C GLU A 5 -2.92 12.40 -3.41
N GLN A 6 -2.91 11.23 -4.04
CA GLN A 6 -2.21 10.06 -3.53
C GLN A 6 -1.53 9.31 -4.68
N GLU A 7 -0.45 8.63 -4.35
CA GLU A 7 0.32 7.82 -5.27
C GLU A 7 0.66 6.49 -4.60
N LEU A 8 0.33 5.40 -5.29
CA LEU A 8 0.66 4.05 -4.85
C LEU A 8 1.58 3.39 -5.86
N ILE A 9 2.69 2.85 -5.36
CA ILE A 9 3.67 2.09 -6.13
C ILE A 9 3.84 0.73 -5.45
N ILE A 10 3.68 -0.35 -6.21
CA ILE A 10 3.97 -1.71 -5.76
C ILE A 10 4.93 -2.37 -6.75
N GLY A 11 6.13 -2.70 -6.28
CA GLY A 11 7.23 -3.16 -7.13
C GLY A 11 7.60 -2.12 -8.18
N ALA A 12 7.39 -2.45 -9.46
CA ALA A 12 7.60 -1.55 -10.58
C ALA A 12 6.29 -0.94 -11.14
N ILE A 13 5.15 -1.23 -10.53
CA ILE A 13 3.83 -0.83 -11.04
C ILE A 13 3.34 0.38 -10.25
N LYS A 14 2.98 1.44 -10.98
CA LYS A 14 2.30 2.63 -10.43
C LYS A 14 0.80 2.48 -10.62
N PHE A 15 0.05 2.62 -9.55
CA PHE A 15 -1.41 2.54 -9.56
C PHE A 15 -2.01 3.95 -9.62
N PRO A 16 -2.69 4.32 -10.71
CA PRO A 16 -3.24 5.66 -10.88
C PRO A 16 -4.50 5.92 -10.03
N LEU A 17 -5.20 4.86 -9.61
CA LEU A 17 -6.40 4.93 -8.80
C LEU A 17 -6.34 3.92 -7.64
N VAL A 18 -6.63 4.38 -6.44
CA VAL A 18 -6.79 3.52 -5.28
C VAL A 18 -8.20 3.75 -4.76
N ALA A 19 -8.97 2.68 -4.56
CA ALA A 19 -10.36 2.79 -4.12
C ALA A 19 -10.43 3.12 -2.64
N GLU A 20 -9.60 2.46 -1.84
CA GLU A 20 -9.51 2.68 -0.40
C GLU A 20 -8.08 2.39 0.09
N THR A 21 -7.63 3.15 1.06
CA THR A 21 -6.35 2.92 1.74
C THR A 21 -6.55 3.18 3.22
N ILE A 22 -6.25 2.17 4.05
CA ILE A 22 -6.36 2.25 5.50
C ILE A 22 -5.01 1.90 6.09
N MET A 23 -4.40 2.86 6.77
CA MET A 23 -3.17 2.66 7.53
C MET A 23 -3.51 2.52 9.01
N GLU A 24 -3.14 1.39 9.58
CA GLU A 24 -3.30 1.09 11.00
C GLU A 24 -1.92 1.13 11.65
N SER A 25 -1.74 2.06 12.59
CA SER A 25 -0.53 2.19 13.39
C SER A 25 -0.89 2.09 14.86
N SER A 26 -0.11 1.34 15.64
CA SER A 26 -0.33 1.14 17.07
C SER A 26 0.98 1.32 17.83
N ARG A 27 0.88 1.78 19.08
CA ARG A 27 2.02 1.80 20.01
C ARG A 27 2.27 0.45 20.66
N GLU A 28 1.27 -0.43 20.64
CA GLU A 28 1.33 -1.77 21.25
C GLU A 28 1.97 -2.79 20.31
N ILE A 29 1.73 -2.64 19.00
CA ILE A 29 2.29 -3.48 17.95
C ILE A 29 3.28 -2.61 17.17
N PRO A 30 4.60 -2.87 17.23
CA PRO A 30 5.62 -2.08 16.56
C PRO A 30 5.69 -2.42 15.06
N THR A 31 4.55 -2.38 14.39
CA THR A 31 4.39 -2.64 12.96
C THR A 31 3.18 -1.86 12.47
N ASP A 32 3.41 -1.06 11.44
CA ASP A 32 2.32 -0.43 10.70
C ASP A 32 1.79 -1.39 9.63
N VAL A 33 0.46 -1.42 9.49
CA VAL A 33 -0.25 -2.23 8.50
C VAL A 33 -0.97 -1.30 7.53
N LEU A 34 -0.75 -1.49 6.24
CA LEU A 34 -1.45 -0.77 5.18
C LEU A 34 -2.35 -1.73 4.40
N ASN A 35 -3.66 -1.54 4.53
CA ASN A 35 -4.67 -2.26 3.76
C ASN A 35 -5.09 -1.41 2.56
N ILE A 36 -5.03 -1.99 1.36
CA ILE A 36 -5.30 -1.31 0.10
C ILE A 36 -6.41 -2.05 -0.64
N LYS A 37 -7.44 -1.33 -1.09
CA LYS A 37 -8.40 -1.85 -2.05
C LYS A 37 -8.17 -1.20 -3.41
N LEU A 38 -7.94 -2.04 -4.41
CA LEU A 38 -7.79 -1.60 -5.79
C LEU A 38 -9.10 -1.82 -6.56
N PRO A 39 -9.49 -0.85 -7.40
CA PRO A 39 -10.58 -1.04 -8.34
C PRO A 39 -10.22 -2.15 -9.35
N ARG A 40 -11.22 -2.63 -10.08
CA ARG A 40 -10.98 -3.61 -11.15
C ARG A 40 -10.22 -2.96 -12.31
N TYR A 41 -8.92 -3.24 -12.39
CA TYR A 41 -8.08 -2.87 -13.52
C TYR A 41 -8.19 -3.92 -14.64
N ARG A 42 -8.61 -3.51 -15.85
CA ARG A 42 -8.72 -4.43 -16.99
C ARG A 42 -7.41 -5.11 -17.39
N ASN A 43 -6.28 -4.42 -17.19
CA ASN A 43 -4.96 -4.86 -17.63
C ASN A 43 -4.08 -5.41 -16.50
N LEU A 44 -4.59 -5.45 -15.26
CA LEU A 44 -3.84 -5.98 -14.14
C LEU A 44 -4.00 -7.50 -14.13
N LYS A 45 -2.93 -8.23 -14.42
CA LYS A 45 -2.91 -9.68 -14.29
C LYS A 45 -3.02 -10.05 -12.82
N SER A 46 -3.76 -11.12 -12.50
CA SER A 46 -3.94 -11.66 -11.16
C SER A 46 -2.62 -11.87 -10.40
N ASP A 47 -1.55 -12.18 -11.13
CA ASP A 47 -0.25 -12.57 -10.57
C ASP A 47 0.80 -11.45 -10.68
N SER A 48 0.38 -10.25 -11.07
CA SER A 48 1.29 -9.10 -11.25
C SER A 48 1.77 -8.49 -9.93
N ILE A 49 1.01 -8.69 -8.85
CA ILE A 49 1.36 -8.24 -7.51
C ILE A 49 1.92 -9.43 -6.75
N GLN A 50 3.24 -9.44 -6.60
CA GLN A 50 3.94 -10.53 -5.90
C GLN A 50 3.96 -10.28 -4.40
N LYS A 51 3.89 -11.38 -3.64
CA LYS A 51 4.18 -11.35 -2.20
C LYS A 51 5.62 -10.85 -1.98
N PHE A 52 5.82 -10.04 -0.94
CA PHE A 52 7.06 -9.34 -0.61
C PHE A 52 7.50 -8.27 -1.62
N ALA A 53 6.66 -7.90 -2.60
CA ALA A 53 6.94 -6.73 -3.43
C ALA A 53 7.01 -5.47 -2.55
N LYS A 54 7.98 -4.59 -2.84
CA LYS A 54 8.11 -3.30 -2.15
C LYS A 54 6.88 -2.43 -2.41
N VAL A 55 6.36 -1.80 -1.36
CA VAL A 55 5.21 -0.91 -1.40
C VAL A 55 5.64 0.48 -0.94
N GLU A 56 5.24 1.50 -1.69
CA GLU A 56 5.41 2.90 -1.35
C GLU A 56 4.08 3.61 -1.59
N TRP A 57 3.51 4.17 -0.53
CA TRP A 57 2.29 4.97 -0.58
C TRP A 57 2.60 6.39 -0.14
N LYS A 58 2.20 7.34 -0.97
CA LYS A 58 2.33 8.76 -0.73
C LYS A 58 0.98 9.41 -0.74
N ALA A 59 0.80 10.40 0.13
CA ALA A 59 -0.35 11.28 0.11
C ALA A 59 0.09 12.72 0.37
N GLY A 60 -0.72 13.67 -0.06
CA GLY A 60 -0.44 15.08 0.18
C GLY A 60 -1.32 15.99 -0.64
N TYR A 61 -1.39 17.26 -0.26
CA TYR A 61 -2.11 18.24 -1.05
C TYR A 61 -1.26 18.68 -2.23
N LYS A 62 -1.87 18.74 -3.42
CA LYS A 62 -1.22 19.07 -4.71
C LYS A 62 -0.23 20.24 -4.64
N GLN A 63 -0.55 21.29 -3.87
CA GLN A 63 0.30 22.49 -3.74
C GLN A 63 1.52 22.34 -2.82
N TYR A 64 1.52 21.34 -1.93
CA TYR A 64 2.64 21.05 -1.02
C TYR A 64 3.47 19.85 -1.49
N GLY A 65 2.95 19.08 -2.45
CA GLY A 65 3.57 17.86 -2.95
C GLY A 65 3.07 16.61 -2.22
N LEU A 66 3.57 15.46 -2.68
CA LEU A 66 3.27 14.14 -2.13
C LEU A 66 4.38 13.75 -1.16
N PHE A 67 4.00 13.34 0.05
CA PHE A 67 4.92 12.88 1.09
C PHE A 67 4.76 11.37 1.28
N PRO A 68 5.85 10.63 1.56
CA PRO A 68 5.77 9.21 1.86
C PRO A 68 5.11 8.99 3.22
N GLU A 69 3.92 8.41 3.20
CA GLU A 69 3.16 8.06 4.41
C GLU A 69 3.42 6.61 4.84
N PHE A 70 3.68 5.71 3.88
CA PHE A 70 3.99 4.31 4.18
C PHE A 70 5.03 3.74 3.21
N CYS A 71 6.01 3.03 3.77
CA CYS A 71 6.99 2.24 3.03
C CYS A 71 7.05 0.84 3.63
N GLY A 72 6.84 -0.19 2.83
CA GLY A 72 6.78 -1.57 3.35
C GLY A 72 6.80 -2.63 2.26
N TYR A 73 6.20 -3.78 2.55
CA TYR A 73 6.14 -4.93 1.66
C TYR A 73 4.74 -5.55 1.62
N VAL A 74 4.38 -6.13 0.49
CA VAL A 74 3.15 -6.92 0.35
C VAL A 74 3.24 -8.18 1.21
N LEU A 75 2.32 -8.35 2.15
CA LEU A 75 2.20 -9.56 2.95
C LEU A 75 1.24 -10.57 2.30
N GLU A 76 0.10 -10.07 1.83
CA GLU A 76 -0.97 -10.90 1.29
C GLU A 76 -1.75 -10.15 0.19
N VAL A 77 -2.21 -10.90 -0.79
CA VAL A 77 -3.07 -10.41 -1.87
C VAL A 77 -4.30 -11.31 -1.94
N SER A 78 -5.47 -10.74 -1.66
CA SER A 78 -6.76 -11.41 -1.80
C SER A 78 -7.38 -11.02 -3.13
N GLN A 79 -7.50 -11.99 -4.05
CA GLN A 79 -8.06 -11.79 -5.40
C GLN A 79 -9.59 -11.60 -5.42
N ASN A 80 -10.18 -11.17 -4.31
CA ASN A 80 -11.58 -10.76 -4.25
C ASN A 80 -11.81 -9.50 -5.11
N ILE A 81 -13.08 -9.18 -5.38
CA ILE A 81 -13.45 -7.92 -6.04
C ILE A 81 -14.14 -7.05 -4.98
N PRO A 82 -13.60 -5.87 -4.62
CA PRO A 82 -12.34 -5.27 -5.09
C PRO A 82 -11.09 -6.04 -4.63
N LEU A 83 -9.98 -5.90 -5.37
CA LEU A 83 -8.72 -6.58 -5.06
C LEU A 83 -8.15 -5.99 -3.76
N GLU A 84 -7.91 -6.84 -2.77
CA GLU A 84 -7.44 -6.40 -1.46
C GLU A 84 -5.97 -6.81 -1.27
N ILE A 85 -5.17 -5.87 -0.80
CA ILE A 85 -3.74 -6.05 -0.58
C ILE A 85 -3.42 -5.63 0.84
N LYS A 86 -2.84 -6.54 1.61
CA LYS A 86 -2.34 -6.26 2.95
C LYS A 86 -0.83 -6.09 2.88
N CYS A 87 -0.36 -4.95 3.36
CA CYS A 87 1.06 -4.60 3.38
C CYS A 87 1.51 -4.37 4.83
N VAL A 88 2.77 -4.65 5.10
CA VAL A 88 3.39 -4.46 6.41
C VAL A 88 4.67 -3.68 6.28
N ASP A 89 4.99 -2.91 7.32
CA ASP A 89 6.25 -2.18 7.38
C ASP A 89 7.47 -3.13 7.49
N PRO A 90 8.70 -2.61 7.32
CA PRO A 90 9.92 -3.40 7.45
C PRO A 90 10.16 -3.91 8.88
N PHE A 91 9.59 -3.26 9.91
CA PHE A 91 9.77 -3.66 11.30
C PHE A 91 9.14 -5.02 11.60
N PHE A 92 8.10 -5.41 10.84
CA PHE A 92 7.56 -6.77 10.87
C PHE A 92 8.63 -7.86 10.67
N SER A 93 9.59 -7.64 9.76
CA SER A 93 10.65 -8.63 9.47
C SER A 93 11.72 -8.72 10.56
N ALA A 94 11.87 -7.67 11.38
CA ALA A 94 12.78 -7.67 12.52
C ALA A 94 12.21 -8.46 13.71
N ASN A 95 10.90 -8.42 13.91
CA ASN A 95 10.22 -9.13 15.00
C ASN A 95 10.02 -10.64 14.71
N ALA A 96 9.91 -11.04 13.44
CA ALA A 96 9.74 -12.44 13.05
C ALA A 96 11.03 -13.31 13.19
N LYS A 97 12.15 -12.71 13.60
CA LYS A 97 13.46 -13.38 13.77
C LYS A 97 13.89 -13.58 15.23
N GLN A 98 13.00 -13.30 16.21
CA GLN A 98 13.23 -13.59 17.63
C GLN A 98 12.58 -14.90 18.06
#